data_AF-A0A1Z9SFK8-F1
#
_entry.id   AF-A0A1Z9SFK8-F1
#
_cell.length_a   1.000
_cell.length_b   1.000
_cell.length_c   1.000
_cell.angle_alpha   90.00
_cell.angle_beta   90.00
_cell.angle_gamma   90.00
#
_symmetry.space_group_name_H-M   'P 1'
#
loop_
_entity.id
_entity.type
_entity.pdbx_description
1 polymer ?
#
loop_
_entity_poly.entity_id
_entity_poly.type
_entity_poly.pdbx_seq_one_letter_code
_entity_poly.pdbx_strand_id
1 'polypeptide(L)'
;MQQSNPTSLRVPDPGITALFDQDARWQAWLDVEAALAKAEAELGMIPQTAADEIVRKCDLSLFDRERLTEGFTRTAHTLVPLVWELARICDGDAGNYVHWGATTQNITQTGDLLQLRQAHRIYLQQLGQIFAALAELADKSKDMALPGRT
;
A
#
# COMPACT_ATOMS: atom_id res chain seq x y z
N MET A 1 -8.52 -15.41 -14.63
CA MET A 1 -7.61 -15.46 -15.79
C MET A 1 -6.39 -14.62 -15.44
N GLN A 2 -5.22 -15.24 -15.34
CA GLN A 2 -3.97 -14.57 -15.01
C GLN A 2 -3.62 -13.64 -16.19
N GLN A 3 -3.79 -12.34 -16.02
CA GLN A 3 -3.30 -11.36 -16.99
C GLN A 3 -1.77 -11.32 -16.90
N SER A 4 -1.09 -12.27 -17.55
CA SER A 4 0.35 -12.17 -17.74
C SER A 4 0.61 -11.12 -18.80
N ASN A 5 0.96 -9.91 -18.36
CA ASN A 5 1.52 -8.88 -19.23
C ASN A 5 2.68 -9.51 -20.04
N PRO A 6 2.67 -9.49 -21.38
CA PRO A 6 3.68 -10.18 -22.20
C PRO A 6 5.14 -9.77 -21.90
N THR A 7 5.33 -8.62 -21.26
CA THR A 7 6.64 -8.13 -20.79
C THR A 7 7.07 -8.67 -19.42
N SER A 8 6.17 -9.27 -18.63
CA SER A 8 6.46 -9.77 -17.27
C SER A 8 7.38 -11.00 -17.26
N LEU A 9 7.64 -11.61 -18.42
CA LEU A 9 8.50 -12.79 -18.55
C LEU A 9 9.99 -12.44 -18.76
N ARG A 10 10.33 -11.16 -19.01
CA ARG A 10 11.70 -10.76 -19.38
C ARG A 10 12.56 -10.37 -18.19
N VAL A 11 11.94 -9.91 -17.10
CA VAL A 11 12.63 -9.47 -15.89
C VAL A 11 11.89 -10.07 -14.70
N PRO A 12 12.57 -10.79 -13.79
CA PRO A 12 11.95 -11.28 -12.56
C PRO A 12 11.34 -10.12 -11.78
N ASP A 13 10.11 -10.30 -11.29
CA ASP A 13 9.45 -9.28 -10.47
C ASP A 13 10.18 -9.16 -9.12
N PRO A 14 10.73 -7.99 -8.77
CA PRO A 14 11.42 -7.79 -7.50
C PRO A 14 10.43 -7.60 -6.31
N GLY A 15 9.15 -7.93 -6.49
CA GLY A 15 8.09 -7.79 -5.49
C GLY A 15 7.16 -6.60 -5.74
N ILE A 16 7.22 -5.98 -6.91
CA ILE A 16 6.40 -4.81 -7.26
C ILE A 16 4.94 -5.22 -7.47
N THR A 17 4.68 -6.36 -8.11
CA THR A 17 3.30 -6.77 -8.41
C THR A 17 2.48 -6.96 -7.14
N ALA A 18 3.07 -7.62 -6.14
CA ALA A 18 2.44 -7.84 -4.84
C ALA A 18 2.12 -6.53 -4.11
N LEU A 19 2.91 -5.47 -4.28
CA LEU A 19 2.63 -4.18 -3.67
C LEU A 19 1.37 -3.50 -4.22
N PHE A 20 0.94 -3.83 -5.44
CA PHE A 20 -0.16 -3.16 -6.13
C PHE A 20 -1.35 -4.07 -6.44
N ASP A 21 -1.37 -5.27 -5.88
CA ASP A 21 -2.56 -6.11 -5.91
C ASP A 21 -3.69 -5.51 -5.05
N GLN A 22 -4.88 -6.11 -5.15
CA GLN A 22 -6.06 -5.58 -4.48
C GLN A 22 -5.95 -5.62 -2.96
N ASP A 23 -5.41 -6.70 -2.42
CA ASP A 23 -5.29 -6.90 -0.97
C ASP A 23 -4.29 -5.93 -0.36
N ALA A 24 -3.14 -5.75 -1.02
CA ALA A 24 -2.14 -4.78 -0.61
C ALA A 24 -2.68 -3.34 -0.66
N ARG A 25 -3.50 -3.00 -1.66
CA ARG A 25 -4.18 -1.69 -1.74
C ARG A 25 -5.16 -1.49 -0.60
N TRP A 26 -6.02 -2.47 -0.35
CA TRP A 26 -7.00 -2.40 0.73
C TRP A 26 -6.32 -2.30 2.08
N GLN A 27 -5.26 -3.09 2.32
CA GLN A 27 -4.47 -2.98 3.54
C GLN A 27 -3.81 -1.59 3.65
N ALA A 28 -3.23 -1.06 2.57
CA ALA A 28 -2.65 0.29 2.59
C ALA A 28 -3.68 1.37 2.92
N TRP A 29 -4.95 1.22 2.53
CA TRP A 29 -6.03 2.13 2.94
C TRP A 29 -6.39 1.97 4.41
N LEU A 30 -6.45 0.73 4.93
CA LEU A 30 -6.65 0.47 6.36
C LEU A 30 -5.50 1.03 7.22
N ASP A 31 -4.26 0.96 6.73
CA ASP A 31 -3.10 1.57 7.40
C ASP A 31 -3.26 3.10 7.52
N VAL A 32 -3.88 3.74 6.52
CA VAL A 32 -4.18 5.18 6.56
C VAL A 32 -5.32 5.47 7.53
N GLU A 33 -6.40 4.67 7.54
CA GLU A 33 -7.49 4.80 8.52
C GLU A 33 -6.97 4.66 9.96
N ALA A 34 -6.07 3.70 10.21
CA ALA A 34 -5.43 3.51 11.50
C ALA A 34 -4.58 4.73 11.90
N ALA A 35 -3.78 5.26 10.96
CA ALA A 35 -2.95 6.43 11.20
C ALA A 35 -3.80 7.70 11.45
N LEU A 36 -4.91 7.84 10.72
CA LEU A 36 -5.88 8.93 10.90
C LEU A 36 -6.49 8.86 12.30
N ALA A 37 -7.10 7.74 12.68
CA ALA A 37 -7.73 7.58 13.99
C ALA A 37 -6.75 7.84 15.13
N LYS A 38 -5.51 7.35 14.99
CA LYS A 38 -4.44 7.64 15.96
C LYS A 38 -4.14 9.14 16.07
N ALA A 39 -3.95 9.82 14.94
CA ALA A 39 -3.68 11.26 14.94
C ALA A 39 -4.85 12.07 15.51
N GLU A 40 -6.09 11.68 15.21
CA GLU A 40 -7.28 12.33 15.75
C GLU A 40 -7.40 12.16 17.26
N ALA A 41 -7.07 10.99 17.81
CA ALA A 41 -7.03 10.77 19.25
C ALA A 41 -5.90 11.56 19.93
N GLU A 42 -4.72 11.64 19.31
CA GLU A 42 -3.61 12.48 19.81
C GLU A 42 -4.01 13.98 19.88
N LEU A 43 -4.92 14.42 19.00
CA LEU A 43 -5.48 15.76 18.99
C LEU A 43 -6.74 15.93 19.87
N GLY A 44 -7.22 14.85 20.50
CA GLY A 44 -8.43 14.86 21.33
C GLY A 44 -9.75 14.98 20.56
N MET A 45 -9.74 14.71 19.25
CA MET A 45 -10.95 14.77 18.41
C MET A 45 -11.85 13.54 18.57
N ILE A 46 -11.25 12.36 18.78
CA ILE A 46 -11.95 11.12 19.08
C ILE A 46 -11.40 10.51 20.38
N PRO A 47 -12.17 9.68 21.11
CA PRO A 47 -11.65 9.00 22.30
C PRO A 47 -10.46 8.09 22.00
N GLN A 48 -9.43 8.10 22.84
CA GLN A 48 -8.25 7.22 22.68
C GLN A 48 -8.64 5.74 22.56
N THR A 49 -9.62 5.30 23.35
CA THR A 49 -10.13 3.92 23.31
C THR A 49 -10.79 3.56 21.98
N ALA A 50 -11.39 4.53 21.29
CA ALA A 50 -11.94 4.31 19.95
C ALA A 50 -10.83 4.20 18.90
N ALA A 51 -9.81 5.06 18.97
CA ALA A 51 -8.65 4.98 18.08
C ALA A 51 -7.89 3.65 18.25
N ASP A 52 -7.62 3.24 19.49
CA ASP A 52 -6.94 1.98 19.78
C ASP A 52 -7.71 0.79 19.20
N GLU A 53 -9.04 0.85 19.26
CA GLU A 53 -9.91 -0.16 18.70
C GLU A 53 -9.89 -0.20 17.17
N ILE A 54 -10.01 0.95 16.52
CA ILE A 54 -9.94 1.08 15.06
C ILE A 54 -8.59 0.55 14.57
N VAL A 55 -7.49 0.97 15.20
CA VAL A 55 -6.14 0.52 14.86
C VAL A 55 -6.02 -1.01 14.98
N ARG A 56 -6.57 -1.61 16.04
CA ARG A 56 -6.59 -3.07 16.24
C ARG A 56 -7.37 -3.80 15.14
N LYS A 57 -8.41 -3.18 14.59
CA LYS A 57 -9.27 -3.75 13.55
C LYS A 57 -8.84 -3.45 12.13
N CYS A 58 -7.88 -2.54 11.91
CA CYS A 58 -7.29 -2.24 10.60
C CYS A 58 -6.35 -3.33 10.07
N ASP A 59 -6.79 -4.59 10.12
CA ASP A 59 -6.13 -5.76 9.54
C ASP A 59 -7.13 -6.44 8.59
N LEU A 60 -6.81 -6.47 7.30
CA LEU A 60 -7.69 -7.02 6.26
C LEU A 60 -8.04 -8.50 6.51
N SER A 61 -7.22 -9.24 7.25
CA SER A 61 -7.51 -10.64 7.60
C SER A 61 -8.73 -10.79 8.52
N LEU A 62 -9.14 -9.71 9.21
CA LEU A 62 -10.32 -9.68 10.07
C LEU A 62 -11.63 -9.41 9.31
N PHE A 63 -11.55 -9.05 8.02
CA PHE A 63 -12.68 -8.61 7.23
C PHE A 63 -13.40 -9.78 6.55
N ASP A 64 -14.72 -9.69 6.49
CA ASP A 64 -15.52 -10.62 5.72
C ASP A 64 -15.45 -10.28 4.22
N ARG A 65 -14.78 -11.16 3.46
CA ARG A 65 -14.55 -11.02 2.02
C ARG A 65 -15.84 -11.01 1.20
N GLU A 66 -16.85 -11.76 1.62
CA GLU A 66 -18.13 -11.84 0.91
C GLU A 66 -18.88 -10.51 1.05
N ARG A 67 -18.90 -9.95 2.26
CA ARG A 67 -19.51 -8.63 2.53
C ARG A 67 -18.82 -7.52 1.76
N LEU A 68 -17.49 -7.52 1.69
CA LEU A 68 -16.75 -6.57 0.87
C LEU A 68 -17.15 -6.68 -0.60
N THR A 69 -17.15 -7.88 -1.15
CA THR A 69 -17.50 -8.13 -2.57
C THR A 69 -18.93 -7.68 -2.89
N GLU A 70 -19.90 -7.99 -2.02
CA GLU A 70 -21.28 -7.54 -2.16
C GLU A 70 -21.37 -6.01 -2.08
N GLY A 71 -20.70 -5.40 -1.09
CA GLY A 71 -20.65 -3.95 -0.91
C GLY A 71 -20.08 -3.21 -2.12
N PHE A 72 -18.97 -3.72 -2.68
CA PHE A 72 -18.34 -3.15 -3.88
C PHE A 72 -19.25 -3.27 -5.09
N THR A 73 -19.92 -4.42 -5.25
CA THR A 73 -20.89 -4.65 -6.34
C THR A 73 -22.08 -3.71 -6.24
N ARG A 74 -22.62 -3.49 -5.03
CA ARG A 74 -23.80 -2.67 -4.79
C ARG A 74 -23.54 -1.18 -4.93
N THR A 75 -22.40 -0.70 -4.44
CA THR A 75 -22.11 0.74 -4.35
C THR A 75 -21.35 1.28 -5.56
N ALA A 76 -20.66 0.41 -6.30
CA ALA A 76 -19.65 0.81 -7.29
C ALA A 76 -18.59 1.79 -6.76
N HIS A 77 -18.47 1.92 -5.43
CA HIS A 77 -17.56 2.86 -4.78
C HIS A 77 -16.30 2.14 -4.31
N THR A 78 -15.15 2.79 -4.49
CA THR A 78 -13.83 2.20 -4.24
C THR A 78 -13.44 1.94 -2.79
N LEU A 79 -14.09 2.54 -1.79
CA LEU A 79 -13.61 2.56 -0.39
C LEU A 79 -14.74 2.29 0.62
N VAL A 80 -15.94 2.81 0.37
CA VAL A 80 -17.07 2.76 1.31
C VAL A 80 -17.34 1.36 1.90
N PRO A 81 -17.29 0.25 1.13
CA PRO A 81 -17.45 -1.08 1.69
C PRO A 81 -16.41 -1.46 2.75
N LEU A 82 -15.15 -1.01 2.62
CA LEU A 82 -14.12 -1.22 3.64
C LEU A 82 -14.42 -0.41 4.89
N VAL A 83 -14.83 0.85 4.75
CA VAL A 83 -15.20 1.71 5.89
C VAL A 83 -16.37 1.11 6.68
N TRP A 84 -17.40 0.62 5.98
CA TRP A 84 -18.54 -0.03 6.62
C TRP A 84 -18.16 -1.32 7.35
N GLU A 85 -17.31 -2.13 6.73
CA GLU A 85 -16.88 -3.39 7.34
C GLU A 85 -15.97 -3.14 8.54
N LEU A 86 -15.05 -2.17 8.46
CA LEU A 86 -14.22 -1.72 9.58
C LEU A 86 -15.09 -1.24 10.76
N ALA A 87 -16.07 -0.38 10.49
CA ALA A 87 -17.00 0.10 11.51
C ALA A 87 -17.81 -1.03 12.16
N ARG A 88 -18.21 -2.04 11.38
CA ARG A 88 -18.97 -3.19 11.87
C ARG A 88 -18.17 -4.09 12.81
N ILE A 89 -16.88 -4.30 12.54
CA ILE A 89 -16.04 -5.20 13.32
C ILE A 89 -15.44 -4.53 14.56
N CYS A 90 -15.52 -3.20 14.66
CA CYS A 90 -15.14 -2.45 15.85
C CYS A 90 -16.11 -2.73 17.00
N ASP A 91 -15.54 -2.92 18.19
CA ASP A 91 -16.29 -3.17 19.42
C ASP A 91 -16.80 -1.84 20.04
N GLY A 92 -17.98 -1.88 20.67
CA GLY A 92 -18.59 -0.70 21.32
C GLY A 92 -18.92 0.43 20.35
N ASP A 93 -18.67 1.67 20.77
CA ASP A 93 -18.99 2.87 19.99
C ASP A 93 -17.86 3.28 19.01
N ALA A 94 -16.76 2.53 18.96
CA ALA A 94 -15.59 2.88 18.14
C ALA A 94 -15.92 2.96 16.65
N GLY A 95 -16.87 2.14 16.16
CA GLY A 95 -17.33 2.17 14.77
C GLY A 95 -17.89 3.52 14.32
N ASN A 96 -18.39 4.36 15.23
CA ASN A 96 -18.90 5.69 14.92
C ASN A 96 -17.79 6.70 14.56
N TYR A 97 -16.54 6.37 14.86
CA TYR A 97 -15.37 7.22 14.62
C TYR A 97 -14.51 6.72 13.45
N VAL A 98 -14.88 5.61 12.80
CA VAL A 98 -14.19 5.14 11.60
C VAL A 98 -14.36 6.17 10.48
N HIS A 99 -13.26 6.50 9.78
CA HIS A 99 -13.25 7.47 8.69
C HIS A 99 -13.72 8.88 9.09
N TRP A 100 -13.55 9.26 10.36
CA TRP A 100 -14.05 10.53 10.87
C TRP A 100 -13.43 11.73 10.13
N GLY A 101 -14.28 12.62 9.61
CA GLY A 101 -13.86 13.84 8.91
C GLY A 101 -13.08 13.65 7.60
N ALA A 102 -12.77 12.42 7.20
CA ALA A 102 -12.02 12.13 5.99
C ALA A 102 -12.92 12.05 4.75
N THR A 103 -12.29 12.21 3.60
CA THR A 103 -12.89 11.89 2.30
C THR A 103 -12.16 10.71 1.69
N THR A 104 -12.80 10.04 0.74
CA THR A 104 -12.20 8.95 -0.06
C THR A 104 -10.79 9.28 -0.55
N GLN A 105 -10.58 10.50 -1.03
CA GLN A 105 -9.31 10.92 -1.62
C GLN A 105 -8.18 10.98 -0.57
N ASN A 106 -8.48 11.36 0.67
CA ASN A 106 -7.48 11.39 1.74
C ASN A 106 -6.90 9.99 1.99
N ILE A 107 -7.77 8.98 1.96
CA ILE A 107 -7.39 7.59 2.22
C ILE A 107 -6.71 6.97 1.00
N THR A 108 -7.32 7.08 -0.17
CA THR A 108 -6.81 6.38 -1.36
C THR A 108 -5.47 6.93 -1.82
N GLN A 109 -5.31 8.26 -1.90
CA GLN A 109 -4.05 8.86 -2.36
C GLN A 109 -2.92 8.69 -1.35
N THR A 110 -3.22 8.74 -0.04
CA THR A 110 -2.20 8.48 0.98
C THR A 110 -1.78 7.01 0.96
N GLY A 111 -2.72 6.08 0.75
CA GLY A 111 -2.42 4.66 0.57
C GLY A 111 -1.54 4.40 -0.66
N ASP A 112 -1.85 5.05 -1.79
CA ASP A 112 -1.01 4.99 -2.99
C ASP A 112 0.42 5.49 -2.68
N LEU A 113 0.58 6.56 -1.90
CA LEU A 113 1.89 7.05 -1.46
C LEU A 113 2.62 6.04 -0.56
N LEU A 114 1.92 5.31 0.32
CA LEU A 114 2.52 4.25 1.13
C LEU A 114 3.08 3.13 0.25
N GLN A 115 2.34 2.72 -0.79
CA GLN A 115 2.77 1.69 -1.75
C GLN A 115 3.93 2.20 -2.62
N LEU A 116 3.82 3.42 -3.15
CA LEU A 116 4.87 4.06 -3.95
C LEU A 116 6.17 4.20 -3.16
N ARG A 117 6.10 4.54 -1.87
CA ARG A 117 7.28 4.59 -0.99
C ARG A 117 7.96 3.22 -0.88
N GLN A 118 7.20 2.13 -0.82
CA GLN A 118 7.75 0.77 -0.78
C GLN A 118 8.38 0.40 -2.13
N ALA A 119 7.68 0.66 -3.24
CA ALA A 119 8.20 0.43 -4.58
C ALA A 119 9.48 1.24 -4.86
N HIS A 120 9.52 2.50 -4.44
CA HIS A 120 10.69 3.37 -4.59
C HIS A 120 11.93 2.80 -3.87
N ARG A 121 11.77 2.23 -2.67
CA ARG A 121 12.87 1.57 -1.94
C ARG A 121 13.42 0.37 -2.71
N ILE A 122 12.55 -0.45 -3.30
CA ILE A 122 12.95 -1.60 -4.13
C ILE A 122 13.79 -1.12 -5.31
N TYR A 123 13.32 -0.11 -6.05
CA TYR A 123 14.05 0.41 -7.21
C TYR A 123 15.38 1.04 -6.83
N LEU A 124 15.46 1.80 -5.74
CA LEU A 124 16.73 2.37 -5.27
C LEU A 124 17.75 1.28 -4.93
N GLN A 125 17.32 0.17 -4.32
CA GLN A 125 18.19 -0.96 -4.04
C GLN A 125 18.73 -1.59 -5.34
N GLN A 126 17.88 -1.80 -6.34
CA GLN A 126 18.29 -2.36 -7.63
C GLN A 126 19.25 -1.43 -8.38
N LEU A 127 18.97 -0.12 -8.39
CA LEU A 127 19.88 0.86 -8.97
C LEU A 127 21.24 0.87 -8.27
N GLY A 128 21.26 0.75 -6.94
CA GLY A 128 22.50 0.60 -6.18
C GLY A 128 23.31 -0.63 -6.60
N GLN A 129 22.66 -1.78 -6.81
CA GLN A 129 23.33 -3.00 -7.28
C GLN A 129 23.89 -2.84 -8.70
N ILE A 130 23.14 -2.20 -9.59
CA ILE A 130 23.60 -1.92 -10.96
C ILE A 130 24.82 -0.99 -10.93
N PHE A 131 24.78 0.09 -10.14
CA PHE A 131 25.92 0.99 -10.01
C PHE A 131 27.15 0.30 -9.42
N ALA A 132 26.99 -0.57 -8.44
CA ALA A 132 28.10 -1.35 -7.90
C ALA A 132 28.74 -2.25 -8.96
N ALA A 133 27.92 -2.96 -9.76
CA ALA A 133 28.41 -3.83 -10.83
C ALA A 133 29.10 -3.04 -11.95
N LEU A 134 28.55 -1.89 -12.35
CA LEU A 134 29.17 -1.02 -13.36
C LEU A 134 30.48 -0.40 -12.86
N ALA A 135 30.54 0.00 -11.59
CA ALA A 135 31.77 0.52 -10.98
C ALA A 135 32.86 -0.55 -10.96
N GLU A 136 32.53 -1.79 -10.56
CA GLU A 136 33.47 -2.91 -10.58
C GLU A 136 33.97 -3.21 -12.01
N LEU A 137 33.07 -3.18 -13.00
CA LEU A 137 33.45 -3.38 -14.39
C LEU A 137 34.40 -2.28 -14.86
N ALA A 138 34.09 -1.01 -14.58
CA ALA A 138 34.91 0.13 -14.93
C ALA A 138 36.31 0.03 -14.34
N ASP A 139 36.42 -0.31 -13.05
CA ASP A 139 37.71 -0.50 -12.37
C ASP A 139 38.55 -1.62 -12.99
N LYS A 140 37.92 -2.75 -13.33
CA LYS A 140 38.59 -3.89 -14.00
C LYS A 140 39.03 -3.57 -15.42
N SER A 141 38.27 -2.74 -16.13
CA SER A 141 38.50 -2.45 -17.55
C SER A 141 39.28 -1.18 -17.84
N LYS A 142 39.64 -0.39 -16.82
CA LYS A 142 40.20 0.95 -16.99
C LYS A 142 41.45 1.04 -17.90
N ASP A 143 42.26 -0.02 -17.93
CA ASP A 143 43.48 -0.10 -18.73
C ASP A 143 43.32 -0.93 -20.02
N MET A 144 42.10 -1.44 -20.31
CA MET A 144 41.83 -2.22 -21.52
C MET A 144 41.63 -1.31 -22.74
N ALA A 145 42.53 -1.40 -23.72
CA ALA A 145 42.41 -0.66 -24.98
C ALA A 145 41.27 -1.22 -25.85
N LEU A 146 40.34 -0.35 -26.28
CA LEU A 146 39.21 -0.68 -27.15
C LEU A 146 39.11 0.35 -28.29
N PRO A 147 38.93 -0.07 -29.56
CA PRO A 147 38.68 0.86 -30.66
C PRO A 147 37.27 1.48 -30.50
N GLY A 148 37.20 2.81 -30.46
CA GLY A 148 35.94 3.54 -30.42
C GLY A 148 35.10 3.33 -31.68
N ARG A 149 33.77 3.29 -31.53
CA ARG A 149 32.80 3.27 -32.63
C ARG A 149 31.96 4.54 -32.55
N THR A 150 31.91 5.31 -33.63
CA THR A 150 31.19 6.59 -33.75
C THR A 150 30.12 6.52 -34.81
#